data_AF-A0A0B2QS65-F1
#
_entry.id   AF-A0A0B2QS65-F1
#
_cell.length_a   1.000
_cell.length_b   1.000
_cell.length_c   1.000
_cell.angle_alpha   90.00
_cell.angle_beta   90.00
_cell.angle_gamma   90.00
#
_symmetry.space_group_name_H-M   'P 1'
#
loop_
_entity.id
_entity.type
_entity.pdbx_description
1 polymer ?
#
loop_
_entity_poly.entity_id
_entity_poly.type
_entity_poly.pdbx_seq_one_letter_code
_entity_poly.pdbx_strand_id
1 'polypeptide(L)'
;MHKIYKLCGSPSDEYWKKSKLPNATLFKPREPYKRRIRETFKDFLPSALPLIDTLLAIDPVERKTASDALRSEVGFSKFQIFLSLKY
;
A
#
# COMPACT_ATOMS: atom_id res chain seq x y z
N MET A 1 -17.10 -1.92 7.07
CA MET A 1 -16.01 -2.53 6.27
C MET A 1 -15.55 -1.74 5.03
N HIS A 2 -16.31 -0.77 4.49
CA HIS A 2 -15.89 -0.03 3.27
C HIS A 2 -14.71 0.96 3.44
N LYS A 3 -14.20 1.20 4.66
CA LYS A 3 -13.15 2.19 4.90
C LYS A 3 -11.84 1.85 4.19
N ILE A 4 -11.47 0.56 4.15
CA ILE A 4 -10.26 0.08 3.47
C ILE A 4 -10.36 0.37 1.96
N TYR A 5 -11.45 -0.05 1.30
CA TYR A 5 -11.61 0.16 -0.14
C TYR A 5 -11.78 1.63 -0.54
N LYS A 6 -12.38 2.46 0.32
CA LYS A 6 -12.45 3.91 0.10
C LYS A 6 -11.06 4.56 0.00
N LEU A 7 -10.05 4.01 0.70
CA LEU A 7 -8.68 4.51 0.68
C LEU A 7 -7.84 3.81 -0.39
N CYS A 8 -7.78 2.49 -0.35
CA CYS A 8 -6.89 1.68 -1.17
C CYS A 8 -7.45 1.39 -2.58
N GLY A 9 -8.72 1.66 -2.83
CA GLY A 9 -9.44 1.27 -4.04
C GLY A 9 -10.08 -0.12 -3.93
N SER A 10 -11.01 -0.40 -4.85
CA SER A 10 -11.60 -1.75 -4.95
C SER A 10 -10.60 -2.74 -5.60
N PRO A 11 -10.57 -4.00 -5.16
CA PRO A 11 -9.75 -5.04 -5.79
C PRO A 11 -10.25 -5.37 -7.21
N SER A 12 -9.37 -5.92 -8.04
CA SER A 12 -9.71 -6.41 -9.38
C SER A 12 -10.63 -7.64 -9.33
N ASP A 13 -11.30 -7.94 -10.44
CA ASP A 13 -12.13 -9.14 -10.55
C ASP A 13 -11.30 -10.43 -10.43
N GLU A 14 -10.06 -10.42 -10.91
CA GLU A 14 -9.10 -11.51 -10.76
C GLU A 14 -8.79 -11.79 -9.28
N TYR A 15 -8.63 -10.74 -8.46
CA TYR A 15 -8.45 -10.89 -7.02
C TYR A 15 -9.64 -11.62 -6.42
N TRP A 16 -10.87 -11.22 -6.74
CA TRP A 16 -12.08 -11.87 -6.21
C TRP A 16 -12.20 -13.34 -6.62
N LYS A 17 -11.86 -13.67 -7.87
CA LYS A 17 -11.86 -15.06 -8.37
C LYS A 17 -10.81 -15.93 -7.68
N LYS A 18 -9.63 -15.39 -7.41
CA LYS A 18 -8.53 -16.12 -6.73
C LYS A 18 -8.71 -16.15 -5.21
N SER A 19 -9.38 -15.16 -4.64
CA SER A 19 -9.55 -15.02 -3.21
C SER A 19 -10.50 -16.12 -2.71
N LYS A 20 -9.98 -17.04 -1.90
CA LYS A 20 -10.78 -18.06 -1.19
C LYS A 20 -11.46 -17.47 0.04
N LEU A 21 -11.99 -16.25 -0.07
CA LEU A 21 -12.59 -15.54 1.05
C LEU A 21 -14.00 -16.08 1.31
N PRO A 22 -14.31 -16.52 2.54
CA PRO A 22 -15.67 -16.85 2.89
C PRO A 22 -16.55 -15.61 2.70
N ASN A 23 -17.68 -15.78 2.01
CA ASN A 23 -18.62 -14.70 1.71
C ASN A 23 -18.05 -13.54 0.88
N ALA A 24 -17.14 -13.81 -0.07
CA ALA A 24 -16.55 -12.79 -0.96
C ALA A 24 -17.60 -11.85 -1.61
N THR A 25 -18.79 -12.35 -1.93
CA THR A 25 -19.92 -11.57 -2.48
C THR A 25 -20.50 -10.54 -1.51
N LEU A 26 -20.42 -10.75 -0.20
CA LEU A 26 -20.83 -9.76 0.81
C LEU A 26 -19.81 -8.62 0.95
N PHE A 27 -18.54 -8.91 0.64
CA PHE A 27 -17.45 -7.93 0.75
C PHE A 27 -17.19 -7.18 -0.55
N LYS A 28 -17.57 -7.75 -1.71
CA LYS A 28 -17.44 -7.08 -3.01
C LYS A 28 -18.39 -5.88 -3.05
N PRO A 29 -17.87 -4.65 -3.13
CA PRO A 29 -18.72 -3.48 -3.20
C PRO A 29 -19.49 -3.44 -4.53
N ARG A 30 -20.73 -2.92 -4.49
CA ARG A 30 -21.55 -2.76 -5.70
C ARG A 30 -20.89 -1.86 -6.73
N GLU A 31 -20.26 -0.78 -6.27
CA GLU A 31 -19.52 0.14 -7.11
C GLU A 31 -18.03 0.09 -6.76
N PRO A 32 -17.13 0.09 -7.76
CA PRO A 32 -15.70 0.11 -7.52
C PRO A 32 -15.26 1.46 -6.94
N TYR A 33 -14.50 1.43 -5.85
CA TYR A 33 -13.89 2.62 -5.26
C TYR A 33 -12.60 2.97 -5.99
N LYS A 34 -12.42 4.25 -6.28
CA LYS A 34 -11.13 4.80 -6.74
C LYS A 34 -10.14 4.82 -5.57
N ARG A 35 -8.89 4.45 -5.84
CA ARG A 35 -7.78 4.58 -4.91
C ARG A 35 -7.46 6.05 -4.62
N ARG A 36 -7.33 6.40 -3.34
CA ARG A 36 -7.10 7.78 -2.85
C ARG A 36 -5.89 7.94 -1.93
N ILE A 37 -4.95 6.99 -1.95
CA ILE A 37 -3.75 7.03 -1.09
C ILE A 37 -2.95 8.33 -1.31
N ARG A 38 -2.62 8.67 -2.56
CA ARG A 38 -1.84 9.88 -2.86
C ARG A 38 -2.55 11.17 -2.46
N GLU A 39 -3.88 11.21 -2.57
CA GLU A 39 -4.70 12.36 -2.15
C GLU A 39 -4.74 12.49 -0.62
N THR A 40 -4.80 11.35 0.08
CA THR A 40 -4.92 11.28 1.55
C THR A 40 -3.60 11.57 2.24
N PHE A 41 -2.48 11.09 1.69
CA PHE A 41 -1.14 11.24 2.27
C PHE A 41 -0.31 12.31 1.57
N LYS A 42 -0.94 13.24 0.85
CA LYS A 42 -0.26 14.31 0.09
C LYS A 42 0.67 15.18 0.94
N ASP A 43 0.40 15.27 2.24
CA ASP A 43 1.18 16.08 3.18
C ASP A 43 2.42 15.33 3.72
N PHE A 44 2.61 14.08 3.30
CA PHE A 44 3.80 13.29 3.64
C PHE A 44 4.94 13.58 2.65
N LEU A 45 6.15 13.14 3.02
CA LEU A 45 7.31 13.21 2.13
C LEU A 45 6.98 12.55 0.78
N PRO A 46 7.24 13.21 -0.36
CA PRO A 46 6.97 12.65 -1.68
C PRO A 46 7.64 11.28 -1.91
N SER A 47 8.82 11.05 -1.33
CA SER A 47 9.54 9.76 -1.38
C SER A 47 8.88 8.65 -0.56
N ALA A 48 8.02 8.99 0.42
CA ALA A 48 7.27 8.02 1.21
C ALA A 48 5.97 7.57 0.52
N LEU A 49 5.43 8.37 -0.41
CA LEU A 49 4.19 8.04 -1.10
C LEU A 49 4.25 6.70 -1.85
N PRO A 50 5.29 6.39 -2.65
CA PRO A 50 5.41 5.09 -3.32
C PRO A 50 5.49 3.92 -2.34
N LEU A 51 6.18 4.11 -1.21
CA LEU A 51 6.30 3.09 -0.17
C LEU A 51 4.92 2.78 0.43
N ILE A 52 4.18 3.81 0.85
CA ILE A 52 2.82 3.67 1.39
C ILE A 52 1.89 3.03 0.37
N ASP A 53 2.03 3.40 -0.91
CA ASP A 53 1.26 2.83 -2.02
C ASP A 53 1.45 1.29 -2.07
N THR A 54 2.70 0.83 -2.02
CA THR A 54 3.02 -0.60 -2.09
C THR A 54 2.66 -1.37 -0.82
N LEU A 55 2.83 -0.77 0.36
CA LEU A 55 2.49 -1.41 1.64
C LEU A 55 0.97 -1.58 1.83
N LEU A 56 0.18 -0.64 1.31
CA LEU A 56 -1.28 -0.65 1.38
C LEU A 56 -1.93 -1.23 0.11
N ALA A 57 -1.20 -2.06 -0.64
CA ALA A 57 -1.77 -2.87 -1.73
C ALA A 57 -2.76 -3.89 -1.16
N ILE A 58 -3.93 -4.02 -1.81
CA ILE A 58 -4.95 -5.00 -1.40
C ILE A 58 -4.55 -6.42 -1.78
N ASP A 59 -4.03 -6.59 -3.00
CA ASP A 59 -3.51 -7.86 -3.44
C ASP A 59 -2.18 -8.15 -2.71
N PRO A 60 -2.05 -9.27 -1.98
CA PRO A 60 -0.81 -9.64 -1.32
C PRO A 60 0.34 -9.88 -2.31
N VAL A 61 0.07 -10.22 -3.57
CA VAL A 61 1.10 -10.39 -4.61
C VAL A 61 1.73 -9.05 -5.00
N GLU A 62 0.94 -7.98 -5.02
CA GLU A 62 1.39 -6.62 -5.30
C GLU A 62 2.02 -5.95 -4.07
N ARG A 63 1.82 -6.53 -2.87
CA ARG A 63 2.33 -6.00 -1.61
C ARG A 63 3.79 -6.38 -1.43
N LYS A 64 4.64 -5.37 -1.22
CA LYS A 64 6.08 -5.57 -0.97
C LYS A 64 6.38 -6.06 0.44
N THR A 65 7.58 -6.61 0.62
CA THR A 65 8.05 -7.17 1.89
C THR A 65 8.64 -6.09 2.81
N ALA A 66 8.84 -6.44 4.09
CA ALA A 66 9.56 -5.58 5.03
C ALA A 66 10.99 -5.26 4.56
N SER A 67 11.67 -6.23 3.93
CA SER A 67 13.01 -6.03 3.37
C SER A 67 13.01 -5.01 2.23
N ASP A 68 12.01 -5.05 1.35
CA ASP A 68 11.86 -4.06 0.27
C ASP A 68 11.58 -2.66 0.84
N ALA A 69 10.79 -2.58 1.90
CA ALA A 69 10.50 -1.33 2.59
C ALA A 69 11.76 -0.69 3.19
N LEU A 70 12.63 -1.49 3.83
CA LEU A 70 13.90 -1.01 4.39
C LEU A 70 14.86 -0.48 3.32
N ARG A 71 14.80 -1.05 2.11
CA ARG A 71 15.61 -0.63 0.95
C ARG A 71 15.05 0.58 0.21
N SER A 72 13.87 1.07 0.58
CA SER A 72 13.29 2.27 -0.01
C SER A 72 14.06 3.53 0.39
N GLU A 73 13.89 4.62 -0.37
CA GLU A 73 14.54 5.91 -0.12
C GLU A 73 14.31 6.43 1.31
N VAL A 74 13.13 6.17 1.89
CA VAL A 74 12.79 6.55 3.27
C VAL A 74 13.60 5.75 4.30
N GLY A 75 13.80 4.46 4.07
CA GLY A 75 14.60 3.60 4.96
C GLY A 75 16.09 3.90 4.86
N PHE A 76 16.59 4.14 3.64
CA PHE A 76 18.01 4.35 3.37
C PHE A 76 18.50 5.75 3.76
N SER A 77 17.69 6.79 3.57
CA SER A 77 18.07 8.17 3.89
C SER A 77 18.37 8.37 5.38
N LYS A 78 17.68 7.65 6.28
CA LYS A 78 18.07 7.63 7.71
C LYS A 78 19.36 6.85 7.95
N PHE A 79 19.54 5.68 7.34
CA PHE A 79 20.71 4.83 7.60
C PHE A 79 22.02 5.46 7.10
N GLN A 80 22.01 6.11 5.92
CA GLN A 80 23.21 6.74 5.36
C GLN A 80 23.64 7.98 6.16
N ILE A 81 22.69 8.79 6.66
CA ILE A 81 22.99 9.96 7.51
C ILE A 81 23.65 9.50 8.82
N PHE A 82 23.15 8.43 9.45
CA PHE A 82 23.75 7.90 10.67
C PHE A 82 25.16 7.31 10.45
N LEU A 83 25.44 6.74 9.27
CA LEU A 83 26.77 6.25 8.92
C LEU A 83 27.75 7.39 8.58
N SER A 84 27.27 8.46 7.92
CA SER A 84 28.12 9.61 7.55
C SER A 84 28.42 10.55 8.72
N LEU A 85 27.70 10.46 9.84
CA LEU A 85 27.96 11.23 11.07
C LEU A 85 28.83 10.46 12.08
N LYS A 86 29.28 9.25 11.74
CA LYS A 86 30.19 8.42 12.55
C LYS A 86 31.61 8.29 11.97
N TYR A 87 31.94 9.05 10.92
CA TYR A 87 33.29 9.19 10.38
C TYR A 87 33.63 10.66 10.19
#